data_AF-A0A0M3JBW5-F1
#
_entry.id   AF-A0A0M3JBW5-F1
#
_cell.length_a   1.000
_cell.length_b   1.000
_cell.length_c   1.000
_cell.angle_alpha   90.00
_cell.angle_beta   90.00
_cell.angle_gamma   90.00
#
_symmetry.space_group_name_H-M   'P 1'
#
loop_
_entity.id
_entity.type
_entity.pdbx_description
1 polymer ?
#
loop_
_entity_poly.entity_id
_entity_poly.type
_entity_poly.pdbx_seq_one_letter_code
_entity_poly.pdbx_strand_id
1 'polypeptide(L)'
;MEFIGERGVTLSGGQKARVALARALFANRQIYLLDNALTALDKKVADRIFEKAVQEMLGNKTVVFVTTDVQRLAHCDRVVYMESGRVVGVAPHEELLESCEAYALFCENTTLSSGLY
;
A
#
# COMPACT_ATOMS: atom_id res chain seq x y z
N MET A 1 -10.48 -2.23 31.71
CA MET A 1 -10.70 -1.70 30.35
C MET A 1 -9.56 -0.74 30.09
N GLU A 2 -8.65 -1.09 29.20
CA GLU A 2 -7.46 -0.26 28.94
C GLU A 2 -7.87 0.85 27.96
N PHE A 3 -7.82 2.10 28.42
CA PHE A 3 -8.16 3.25 27.58
C PHE A 3 -7.00 3.59 26.65
N ILE A 4 -7.31 3.82 25.37
CA ILE A 4 -6.33 4.09 24.30
C ILE A 4 -5.70 5.51 24.40
N GLY A 5 -6.04 6.28 25.44
CA GLY A 5 -5.59 7.67 25.62
C GLY A 5 -6.10 8.61 24.52
N GLU A 6 -5.91 9.91 24.69
CA GLU A 6 -6.28 10.87 23.64
C GLU A 6 -5.46 10.63 22.36
N ARG A 7 -6.13 10.68 21.20
CA ARG A 7 -5.52 10.47 19.87
C ARG A 7 -4.73 9.15 19.73
N GLY A 8 -5.01 8.15 20.57
CA GLY A 8 -4.31 6.88 20.54
C GLY A 8 -2.86 6.96 20.99
N VAL A 9 -2.50 7.90 21.87
CA VAL A 9 -1.11 8.11 22.32
C VAL A 9 -0.44 6.84 22.87
N THR A 10 -1.23 5.89 23.41
CA THR A 10 -0.70 4.62 23.95
C THR A 10 -0.41 3.56 22.89
N LEU A 11 -0.78 3.80 21.62
CA LEU A 11 -0.57 2.86 20.52
C LEU A 11 0.69 3.19 19.72
N SER A 12 1.45 2.15 19.36
CA SER A 12 2.53 2.26 18.36
C SER A 12 1.97 2.60 16.97
N GLY A 13 2.83 3.08 16.06
CA GLY A 13 2.44 3.38 14.67
C GLY A 13 1.76 2.19 13.98
N GLY A 14 2.37 1.00 14.09
CA GLY A 14 1.80 -0.22 13.53
C GLY A 14 0.50 -0.69 14.20
N GLN A 15 0.28 -0.39 15.49
CA GLN A 15 -1.00 -0.64 16.14
C GLN A 15 -2.09 0.32 15.60
N LYS A 16 -1.77 1.62 15.47
CA LYS A 16 -2.69 2.60 14.88
C LYS A 16 -3.07 2.24 13.45
N ALA A 17 -2.11 1.83 12.63
CA ALA A 17 -2.34 1.39 11.26
C ALA A 17 -3.30 0.20 11.20
N ARG A 18 -3.07 -0.83 12.03
CA ARG A 18 -3.95 -2.02 12.08
C ARG A 18 -5.37 -1.69 12.55
N VAL A 19 -5.52 -0.83 13.55
CA VAL A 19 -6.85 -0.39 14.01
C VAL A 19 -7.57 0.42 12.92
N ALA A 20 -6.86 1.32 12.23
CA ALA A 20 -7.42 2.10 11.13
C ALA A 20 -7.85 1.22 9.96
N LEU A 21 -7.02 0.25 9.55
CA LEU A 21 -7.35 -0.70 8.50
C LEU A 21 -8.54 -1.58 8.90
N ALA A 22 -8.55 -2.13 10.13
CA ALA A 22 -9.68 -2.90 10.63
C ALA A 22 -10.98 -2.08 10.58
N ARG A 23 -10.95 -0.82 11.04
CA ARG A 23 -12.10 0.09 10.96
C ARG A 23 -12.58 0.31 9.52
N ALA A 24 -11.67 0.44 8.57
CA ALA A 24 -12.04 0.54 7.15
C ALA A 24 -12.75 -0.73 6.68
N LEU A 25 -12.17 -1.91 6.92
CA LEU A 25 -12.74 -3.21 6.53
C LEU A 25 -14.14 -3.42 7.14
N PHE A 26 -14.33 -3.08 8.42
CA PHE A 26 -15.63 -3.17 9.10
C PHE A 26 -16.70 -2.29 8.47
N ALA A 27 -16.34 -1.19 7.82
CA ALA A 27 -17.30 -0.30 7.17
C ALA A 27 -17.94 -0.90 5.90
N ASN A 28 -17.38 -2.00 5.37
CA ASN A 28 -17.90 -2.77 4.23
C ASN A 28 -18.37 -1.87 3.05
N ARG A 29 -17.48 -0.99 2.59
CA ARG A 29 -17.75 -0.09 1.45
C ARG A 29 -17.46 -0.78 0.13
N GLN A 30 -17.89 -0.15 -0.97
CA GLN A 30 -17.56 -0.61 -2.32
C GLN A 30 -16.22 -0.07 -2.82
N ILE A 31 -15.76 1.06 -2.26
CA ILE A 31 -14.52 1.74 -2.66
C ILE A 31 -13.67 2.00 -1.41
N TYR A 32 -12.39 1.70 -1.50
CA TYR A 32 -11.38 1.92 -0.46
C TYR A 32 -10.23 2.77 -0.99
N LEU A 33 -9.77 3.73 -0.19
CA LEU A 33 -8.50 4.42 -0.39
C LEU A 33 -7.57 4.02 0.74
N LEU A 34 -6.48 3.35 0.39
CA LEU A 34 -5.47 2.87 1.32
C LEU A 34 -4.19 3.65 1.07
N ASP A 35 -4.03 4.77 1.78
CA ASP A 35 -2.86 5.64 1.68
C ASP A 35 -1.76 5.18 2.64
N ASN A 36 -0.71 4.56 2.09
CA ASN A 36 0.45 4.08 2.85
C ASN A 36 0.08 3.22 4.06
N ALA A 37 -1.03 2.46 3.96
CA ALA A 37 -1.67 1.79 5.09
C ALA A 37 -0.80 0.72 5.77
N LEU A 38 0.25 0.25 5.11
CA LEU A 38 1.11 -0.86 5.56
C LEU A 38 2.54 -0.43 5.93
N THR A 39 2.94 0.83 5.69
CA THR A 39 4.33 1.28 5.82
C THR A 39 4.85 1.29 7.26
N ALA A 40 3.96 1.39 8.25
CA ALA A 40 4.29 1.37 9.67
C ALA A 40 4.41 -0.05 10.28
N LEU A 41 4.32 -1.09 9.46
CA LEU A 41 4.36 -2.49 9.88
C LEU A 41 5.69 -3.13 9.49
N ASP A 42 6.13 -4.13 10.27
CA ASP A 42 7.23 -4.99 9.82
C ASP A 42 6.81 -5.77 8.58
N LYS A 43 7.80 -6.16 7.76
CA LYS A 43 7.58 -6.78 6.45
C LYS A 43 6.65 -8.00 6.52
N LYS A 44 6.90 -8.91 7.48
CA LYS A 44 6.10 -10.14 7.62
C LYS A 44 4.65 -9.86 7.97
N VAL A 45 4.40 -8.89 8.85
CA VAL A 45 3.03 -8.47 9.20
C VAL A 45 2.37 -7.74 8.03
N ALA A 46 3.11 -6.88 7.32
CA ALA A 46 2.61 -6.16 6.14
C ALA A 46 2.19 -7.13 5.03
N ASP A 47 3.00 -8.14 4.72
CA ASP A 47 2.73 -9.14 3.68
C ASP A 47 1.46 -9.94 4.01
N ARG A 48 1.39 -10.49 5.23
CA ARG A 48 0.21 -11.21 5.68
C ARG A 48 -1.07 -10.36 5.65
N ILE A 49 -0.97 -9.08 6.02
CA ILE A 49 -2.12 -8.18 5.97
C ILE A 49 -2.49 -7.83 4.53
N PHE A 50 -1.51 -7.64 3.65
CA PHE A 50 -1.77 -7.39 2.23
C PHE A 50 -2.53 -8.56 1.59
N GLU A 51 -2.04 -9.79 1.75
CA GLU A 51 -2.70 -11.00 1.24
C GLU A 51 -4.12 -11.13 1.78
N LYS A 52 -4.29 -11.09 3.11
CA LYS A 52 -5.59 -11.33 3.75
C LYS A 52 -6.58 -10.19 3.57
N ALA A 53 -6.16 -8.95 3.78
CA ALA A 53 -7.08 -7.82 3.73
C ALA A 53 -7.27 -7.30 2.31
N VAL A 54 -6.18 -7.05 1.58
CA VAL A 54 -6.24 -6.34 0.30
C VAL A 54 -6.59 -7.30 -0.84
N GLN A 55 -5.92 -8.44 -0.95
CA GLN A 55 -6.15 -9.38 -2.05
C GLN A 55 -7.38 -10.26 -1.81
N GLU A 56 -7.54 -10.83 -0.62
CA GLU A 56 -8.66 -11.74 -0.32
C GLU A 56 -9.94 -10.98 0.05
N MET A 57 -9.96 -10.26 1.18
CA MET A 57 -11.20 -9.65 1.69
C MET A 57 -11.74 -8.53 0.80
N LEU A 58 -10.86 -7.76 0.16
CA LEU A 58 -11.22 -6.65 -0.73
C LEU A 58 -11.17 -7.03 -2.21
N GLY A 59 -10.90 -8.29 -2.57
CA GLY A 59 -10.71 -8.72 -3.96
C GLY A 59 -11.90 -8.51 -4.91
N ASN A 60 -13.10 -8.26 -4.37
CA ASN A 60 -14.30 -7.91 -5.15
C ASN A 60 -14.72 -6.44 -4.99
N LYS A 61 -13.85 -5.59 -4.45
CA LYS A 61 -14.07 -4.16 -4.18
C LYS A 61 -13.13 -3.32 -5.04
N THR A 62 -13.47 -2.04 -5.22
CA THR A 62 -12.53 -1.09 -5.81
C THR A 62 -11.56 -0.61 -4.74
N VAL A 63 -10.26 -0.78 -4.98
CA VAL A 63 -9.20 -0.34 -4.05
C VAL A 63 -8.25 0.59 -4.77
N VAL A 64 -8.12 1.82 -4.28
CA VAL A 64 -7.02 2.72 -4.63
C VAL A 64 -5.94 2.52 -3.58
N PHE A 65 -4.88 1.81 -3.95
CA PHE A 65 -3.76 1.47 -3.06
C PHE A 65 -2.57 2.38 -3.37
N VAL A 66 -2.20 3.25 -2.43
CA VAL A 66 -1.05 4.15 -2.57
C VAL A 66 0.09 3.59 -1.73
N THR A 67 1.21 3.32 -2.38
CA THR A 67 2.37 2.67 -1.76
C THR A 67 3.66 3.07 -2.45
N THR A 68 4.77 3.04 -1.71
CA THR A 68 6.13 3.08 -2.26
C THR A 68 6.75 1.67 -2.38
N ASP A 69 6.08 0.64 -1.86
CA ASP A 69 6.55 -0.75 -1.96
C ASP A 69 6.24 -1.34 -3.35
N VAL A 70 7.31 -1.47 -4.15
CA VAL A 70 7.26 -1.97 -5.52
C VAL A 70 6.80 -3.43 -5.61
N GLN A 71 7.08 -4.26 -4.60
CA GLN A 71 6.68 -5.68 -4.62
C GLN A 71 5.15 -5.82 -4.66
N ARG A 72 4.43 -4.85 -4.07
CA ARG A 72 2.95 -4.84 -4.06
C ARG A 72 2.34 -4.28 -5.34
N LEU A 73 3.09 -3.50 -6.11
CA LEU A 73 2.60 -2.92 -7.38
C LEU A 73 2.32 -4.01 -8.41
N ALA A 74 3.11 -5.09 -8.43
CA ALA A 74 2.91 -6.24 -9.31
C ALA A 74 1.60 -7.00 -9.05
N HIS A 75 0.98 -6.82 -7.88
CA HIS A 75 -0.29 -7.44 -7.52
C HIS A 75 -1.51 -6.55 -7.81
N CYS A 76 -1.31 -5.35 -8.35
CA CYS A 76 -2.39 -4.42 -8.69
C CYS A 76 -2.81 -4.61 -10.15
N ASP A 77 -4.11 -4.46 -10.42
CA ASP A 77 -4.66 -4.55 -11.79
C ASP A 77 -4.02 -3.52 -12.73
N ARG A 78 -3.79 -2.29 -12.22
CA ARG A 78 -3.12 -1.20 -12.91
C ARG A 78 -2.36 -0.34 -11.91
N VAL A 79 -1.27 0.26 -12.37
CA VAL A 79 -0.48 1.23 -11.61
C VAL A 79 -0.66 2.60 -12.26
N VAL A 80 -0.87 3.62 -11.44
CA VAL A 80 -0.85 5.03 -11.85
C VAL A 80 0.43 5.64 -11.31
N TYR A 81 1.42 5.83 -12.17
CA TYR A 81 2.66 6.49 -11.78
C TYR A 81 2.52 8.00 -11.92
N MET A 82 2.88 8.73 -10.86
CA MET A 82 2.80 10.17 -10.80
C MET A 82 4.16 10.78 -10.48
N GLU A 83 4.50 11.88 -11.17
CA GLU A 83 5.70 12.66 -10.92
C GLU A 83 5.37 14.14 -11.09
N SER A 84 5.91 14.99 -10.19
CA SER A 84 5.72 16.44 -10.26
C SER A 84 4.24 16.88 -10.37
N GLY A 85 3.35 16.17 -9.67
CA GLY A 85 1.91 16.45 -9.65
C GLY A 85 1.16 16.06 -10.94
N ARG A 86 1.78 15.29 -11.83
CA ARG A 86 1.18 14.82 -13.09
C ARG A 86 1.21 13.31 -13.18
N VAL A 87 0.23 12.74 -13.88
CA VAL A 87 0.25 11.33 -14.25
C VAL A 87 1.22 11.15 -15.42
N VAL A 88 2.23 10.30 -15.23
CA VAL A 88 3.28 10.03 -16.22
C VAL A 88 3.03 8.69 -16.91
N GLY A 89 2.41 7.73 -16.23
CA GLY A 89 2.08 6.42 -16.82
C GLY A 89 0.88 5.77 -16.14
N VAL A 90 0.06 5.06 -16.92
CA VAL A 90 -1.06 4.26 -16.42
C VAL A 90 -1.18 2.95 -17.18
N ALA A 91 -0.57 1.89 -16.67
CA ALA A 91 -0.67 0.55 -17.24
C ALA A 91 -0.47 -0.51 -16.15
N PRO A 92 -0.65 -1.82 -16.44
CA PRO A 92 -0.16 -2.87 -15.57
C PRO A 92 1.32 -2.70 -15.22
N HIS A 93 1.75 -3.26 -14.10
CA HIS A 93 3.12 -3.14 -13.59
C HIS A 93 4.18 -3.47 -14.65
N GLU A 94 4.04 -4.62 -15.31
CA GLU A 94 4.98 -5.11 -16.32
C GLU A 94 5.06 -4.19 -17.54
N GLU A 95 3.91 -3.72 -18.03
CA GLU A 95 3.86 -2.80 -19.17
C GLU A 95 4.50 -1.45 -18.84
N LEU A 96 4.34 -0.94 -17.62
CA LEU A 96 5.01 0.30 -17.21
C LEU A 96 6.52 0.14 -17.07
N LEU A 97 7.03 -1.02 -16.68
CA LEU A 97 8.48 -1.26 -16.64
C LEU A 97 9.11 -1.14 -18.03
N GLU A 98 8.39 -1.52 -19.08
CA GLU A 98 8.87 -1.46 -20.46
C GLU A 98 8.59 -0.11 -21.13
N SER A 99 7.43 0.50 -20.85
CA SER A 99 6.94 1.68 -21.56
C SER A 99 7.22 3.01 -20.87
N CYS A 100 7.63 3.00 -19.59
CA CYS A 100 7.85 4.21 -18.80
C CYS A 100 9.20 4.20 -18.08
N GLU A 101 10.20 4.85 -18.67
CA GLU A 101 11.57 4.92 -18.15
C GLU A 101 11.63 5.48 -16.71
N ALA A 102 10.88 6.55 -16.42
CA ALA A 102 10.84 7.15 -15.09
C ALA A 102 10.29 6.18 -14.02
N TYR A 103 9.28 5.38 -14.38
CA TYR A 103 8.73 4.36 -13.49
C TYR A 103 9.70 3.18 -13.30
N ALA A 104 10.37 2.73 -14.36
CA ALA A 104 11.39 1.68 -14.29
C ALA A 104 12.54 2.09 -13.35
N LEU A 105 13.06 3.31 -13.52
CA LEU A 105 14.10 3.88 -12.64
C LEU A 105 13.63 3.98 -11.18
N PHE A 106 12.38 4.38 -10.92
CA PHE A 106 11.81 4.38 -9.58
C PHE A 106 11.82 2.97 -8.96
N CYS A 107 11.46 1.94 -9.73
CA CYS A 107 11.44 0.56 -9.26
C CYS A 107 12.85 0.02 -8.97
N GLU A 108 13.81 0.28 -9.85
CA GLU A 108 15.21 -0.11 -9.68
C GLU A 108 15.82 0.53 -8.43
N ASN A 109 15.69 1.85 -8.28
CA ASN A 109 16.24 2.59 -7.14
C ASN A 109 15.65 2.12 -5.81
N THR A 110 14.36 1.81 -5.79
CA THR A 110 13.69 1.32 -4.57
C THR A 110 14.16 -0.09 -4.19
N THR A 111 14.40 -0.94 -5.20
CA THR A 111 14.90 -2.32 -4.98
C THR A 111 16.34 -2.31 -4.47
N LEU A 112 17.20 -1.45 -5.02
CA LEU A 112 18.58 -1.27 -4.56
C LEU A 112 18.65 -0.74 -3.13
N SER A 113 17.76 0.19 -2.77
CA SER A 113 17.69 0.78 -1.44
C SER A 113 17.20 -0.21 -0.37
N SER A 114 16.37 -1.19 -0.76
CA SER A 114 15.84 -2.21 0.14
C SER A 114 16.74 -3.45 0.29
N GLY A 115 17.75 -3.62 -0.56
CA GLY A 115 18.80 -4.65 -0.44
C GLY A 115 20.03 -4.23 0.39
N LEU A 116 20.09 -3.00 0.87
CA LEU A 116 21.19 -2.44 1.69
C LEU A 116 20.92 -2.49 3.21
N TYR A 117 19.87 -3.21 3.65
CA TYR A 117 19.56 -3.48 5.05
C TYR A 117 19.24 -4.96 5.28
#